data_AF-A0A149VIM1-F1
#
_entry.id   AF-A0A149VIM1-F1
#
_cell.length_a   1.000
_cell.length_b   1.000
_cell.length_c   1.000
_cell.angle_alpha   90.00
_cell.angle_beta   90.00
_cell.angle_gamma   90.00
#
_symmetry.space_group_name_H-M   'P 1'
#
loop_
_entity.id
_entity.type
_entity.pdbx_description
1 polymer ?
#
loop_
_entity_poly.entity_id
_entity_poly.type
_entity_poly.pdbx_seq_one_letter_code
_entity_poly.pdbx_strand_id
1 'polypeptide(L)'
;LFLSTGEKTLDDLNKESGKGTKAGQEVRFVDVPADAGAGMGLFEETHHCDTPGEFADYLANACGQFYGAPFRAFMEHLADRMAAEGVRGLHEALLARMDTIASAYLQNWPKASGQVRSVARRFAMIALAGELATEFDLTGWDRDTPEVLVGLCFADWLRLRGTAGRREDEQAIQQLRDFISRNASARFEDWVDKSAEEQPQSGEDG
;
A
#
# COMPACT_ATOMS: atom_id res chain seq x y z
N LEU A 1 -8.82 -0.54 12.91
CA LEU A 1 -8.72 -0.06 11.51
C LEU A 1 -10.05 0.58 11.15
N PHE A 2 -10.05 1.49 10.17
CA PHE A 2 -11.26 2.03 9.55
C PHE A 2 -11.16 1.83 8.05
N LEU A 3 -12.29 1.57 7.40
CA LEU A 3 -12.42 1.48 5.96
C LEU A 3 -13.33 2.61 5.50
N SER A 4 -12.98 3.23 4.38
CA SER A 4 -13.77 4.23 3.69
C SER A 4 -13.70 3.93 2.20
N THR A 5 -14.78 4.21 1.50
CA THR A 5 -14.84 4.16 0.03
C THR A 5 -15.00 5.58 -0.50
N GLY A 6 -14.44 5.86 -1.68
CA GLY A 6 -14.51 7.17 -2.30
C GLY A 6 -13.87 7.18 -3.67
N GLU A 7 -14.34 8.07 -4.55
CA GLU A 7 -13.80 8.24 -5.90
C GLU A 7 -12.48 9.03 -5.92
N LYS A 8 -12.21 9.79 -4.85
CA LYS A 8 -11.02 10.64 -4.72
C LYS A 8 -10.15 10.14 -3.58
N THR A 9 -8.85 10.09 -3.82
CA THR A 9 -7.86 9.78 -2.78
C THR A 9 -7.74 10.93 -1.79
N LEU A 10 -7.14 10.69 -0.62
CA LEU A 10 -6.80 11.77 0.31
C LEU A 10 -5.91 12.82 -0.36
N ASP A 11 -5.04 12.38 -1.28
CA ASP A 11 -4.16 13.28 -2.02
C ASP A 11 -4.93 14.20 -2.97
N ASP A 12 -5.94 13.68 -3.65
CA ASP A 12 -6.81 14.46 -4.54
C ASP A 12 -7.61 15.51 -3.76
N LEU A 13 -8.19 15.11 -2.62
CA LEU A 13 -8.95 16.02 -1.76
C LEU A 13 -8.08 17.15 -1.19
N ASN A 14 -6.84 16.84 -0.80
CA ASN A 14 -5.89 17.85 -0.33
C ASN A 14 -5.48 18.80 -1.45
N LYS A 15 -5.19 18.28 -2.65
CA LYS A 15 -4.86 19.09 -3.83
C LYS A 15 -5.99 20.05 -4.20
N GLU A 16 -7.25 19.59 -4.20
CA GLU A 16 -8.42 20.44 -4.43
C GLU A 16 -8.55 21.56 -3.40
N SER A 17 -8.10 21.30 -2.16
CA SER A 17 -8.06 22.29 -1.08
C SER A 17 -6.80 23.17 -1.09
N GLY A 18 -5.94 23.06 -2.11
CA GLY A 18 -4.66 23.77 -2.20
C GLY A 18 -3.63 23.36 -1.15
N LYS A 19 -3.79 22.18 -0.55
CA LYS A 19 -2.91 21.65 0.50
C LYS A 19 -2.08 20.49 -0.07
N GLY A 20 -0.83 20.39 0.38
CA GLY A 20 -0.01 19.20 0.12
C GLY A 20 -0.32 18.09 1.14
N THR A 21 -0.38 16.85 0.66
CA THR A 21 -0.49 15.68 1.55
C THR A 21 0.86 15.39 2.18
N LYS A 22 0.89 15.26 3.51
CA LYS A 22 2.12 14.88 4.22
C LYS A 22 2.27 13.36 4.18
N ALA A 23 3.49 12.87 4.01
CA ALA A 23 3.71 11.43 3.91
C ALA A 23 3.28 10.66 5.18
N GLY A 24 3.31 11.31 6.35
CA GLY A 24 2.76 10.75 7.59
C GLY A 24 1.24 10.50 7.57
N GLN A 25 0.49 11.22 6.73
CA GLN A 25 -0.95 10.99 6.54
C GLN A 25 -1.19 9.82 5.59
N GLU A 26 -0.41 9.71 4.51
CA GLU A 26 -0.58 8.64 3.50
C GLU A 26 -0.19 7.26 4.01
N VAL A 27 0.73 7.18 4.97
CA VAL A 27 1.00 5.89 5.65
C VAL A 27 -0.10 5.48 6.61
N ARG A 28 -1.01 6.39 6.96
CA ARG A 28 -2.17 6.13 7.83
C ARG A 28 -3.45 5.92 7.03
N PHE A 29 -3.58 6.59 5.89
CA PHE A 29 -4.67 6.47 4.93
C PHE A 29 -4.12 5.83 3.66
N VAL A 30 -4.20 4.49 3.62
CA VAL A 30 -3.72 3.68 2.51
C VAL A 30 -4.86 3.55 1.50
N ASP A 31 -4.69 4.16 0.33
CA ASP A 31 -5.64 4.06 -0.78
C ASP A 31 -5.36 2.80 -1.62
N VAL A 32 -6.27 1.83 -1.58
CA VAL A 32 -6.19 0.62 -2.42
C VAL A 32 -7.12 0.82 -3.63
N PRO A 33 -6.63 0.63 -4.88
CA PRO A 33 -7.49 0.67 -6.06
C PRO A 33 -8.64 -0.32 -5.94
N ALA A 34 -9.85 0.12 -6.27
CA ALA A 34 -11.04 -0.72 -6.22
C ALA A 34 -11.26 -1.55 -7.50
N ASP A 35 -10.56 -1.26 -8.60
CA ASP A 35 -10.65 -2.04 -9.83
C ASP A 35 -9.74 -3.27 -9.74
N ALA A 36 -10.35 -4.45 -9.76
CA ALA A 36 -9.69 -5.75 -9.75
C ALA A 36 -8.99 -6.10 -11.08
N GLY A 37 -9.16 -5.29 -12.13
CA GLY A 37 -8.52 -5.48 -13.43
C GLY A 37 -9.11 -6.63 -14.27
N ALA A 38 -10.22 -7.23 -13.82
CA ALA A 38 -10.90 -8.32 -14.49
C ALA A 38 -12.08 -7.86 -15.38
N GLY A 39 -12.25 -6.54 -15.56
CA GLY A 39 -13.38 -5.97 -16.32
C GLY A 39 -14.74 -6.07 -15.60
N MET A 40 -14.71 -6.37 -14.29
CA MET A 40 -15.90 -6.60 -13.45
C MET A 40 -15.94 -5.67 -12.22
N GLY A 41 -15.22 -4.56 -12.27
CA GLY A 41 -15.15 -3.61 -11.16
C GLY A 41 -14.36 -4.18 -9.98
N LEU A 42 -15.00 -4.27 -8.82
CA LEU A 42 -14.36 -4.75 -7.57
C LEU A 42 -14.04 -6.25 -7.55
N PHE A 43 -14.57 -7.01 -8.50
CA PHE A 43 -14.53 -8.47 -8.44
C PHE A 43 -13.65 -9.07 -9.56
N GLU A 44 -12.92 -10.12 -9.23
CA GLU A 44 -12.26 -11.01 -10.19
C GLU A 44 -13.15 -12.18 -10.62
N GLU A 45 -14.19 -12.50 -9.85
CA GLU A 45 -15.13 -13.60 -10.10
C GLU A 45 -16.53 -13.24 -9.54
N THR A 46 -17.59 -13.62 -10.26
CA THR A 46 -18.99 -13.42 -9.83
C THR A 46 -19.64 -14.69 -9.28
N HIS A 47 -18.87 -15.78 -9.20
CA HIS A 47 -19.28 -17.11 -8.76
C HIS A 47 -20.55 -17.62 -9.46
N HIS A 48 -21.69 -17.58 -8.75
CA HIS A 48 -22.98 -18.10 -9.22
C HIS A 48 -23.89 -17.03 -9.83
N CYS A 49 -23.44 -15.78 -9.89
CA CYS A 49 -24.21 -14.66 -10.45
C CYS A 49 -23.82 -14.40 -11.91
N ASP A 50 -24.80 -13.98 -12.72
CA ASP A 50 -24.59 -13.76 -14.16
C ASP A 50 -23.86 -12.44 -14.45
N THR A 51 -23.96 -11.45 -13.53
CA THR A 51 -23.27 -10.16 -13.67
C THR A 51 -22.60 -9.68 -12.38
N PRO A 52 -21.58 -8.79 -12.47
CA PRO A 52 -20.95 -8.18 -11.30
C PRO A 52 -21.92 -7.35 -10.45
N GLY A 53 -22.91 -6.71 -11.08
CA GLY A 53 -23.94 -5.95 -10.39
C GLY A 53 -24.84 -6.84 -9.53
N GLU A 54 -25.29 -7.96 -10.10
CA GLU A 54 -26.07 -8.96 -9.35
C GLU A 54 -25.27 -9.55 -8.18
N PHE A 55 -23.97 -9.79 -8.38
CA PHE A 55 -23.12 -10.27 -7.30
C PHE A 55 -22.97 -9.25 -6.17
N ALA A 56 -22.81 -7.96 -6.50
CA ALA A 56 -22.78 -6.88 -5.51
C ALA A 56 -24.10 -6.81 -4.72
N ASP A 57 -25.25 -6.86 -5.39
CA ASP A 57 -26.57 -6.82 -4.76
C ASP A 57 -26.80 -8.05 -3.87
N TYR A 58 -26.37 -9.23 -4.33
CA TYR A 58 -26.41 -10.46 -3.55
C TYR A 58 -25.59 -10.32 -2.26
N LEU A 59 -24.34 -9.88 -2.35
CA LEU A 59 -23.47 -9.66 -1.18
C LEU A 59 -24.08 -8.64 -0.22
N ALA A 60 -24.59 -7.51 -0.73
CA ALA A 60 -25.22 -6.47 0.09
C ALA A 60 -26.43 -7.02 0.86
N ASN A 61 -27.31 -7.77 0.20
CA ASN A 61 -28.47 -8.39 0.84
C ASN A 61 -28.06 -9.46 1.87
N ALA A 62 -27.10 -10.33 1.52
CA ALA A 62 -26.60 -11.36 2.42
C ALA A 62 -25.96 -10.76 3.68
N CYS A 63 -25.09 -9.75 3.52
CA CYS A 63 -24.48 -9.04 4.66
C CYS A 63 -25.51 -8.24 5.48
N GLY A 64 -26.61 -7.78 4.88
CA GLY A 64 -27.72 -7.16 5.59
C GLY A 64 -28.49 -8.12 6.50
N GLN A 65 -28.53 -9.41 6.15
CA GLN A 65 -29.21 -10.45 6.92
C GLN A 65 -28.28 -11.17 7.91
N PHE A 66 -27.02 -11.37 7.51
CA PHE A 66 -26.03 -12.14 8.25
C PHE A 66 -24.78 -11.30 8.50
N TYR A 67 -24.64 -10.79 9.74
CA TYR A 67 -23.50 -9.97 10.13
C TYR A 67 -23.05 -10.23 11.56
N GLY A 68 -21.79 -9.88 11.85
CA GLY A 68 -21.21 -9.91 13.21
C GLY A 68 -20.84 -11.30 13.75
N ALA A 69 -21.43 -12.38 13.25
CA ALA A 69 -21.13 -13.74 13.70
C ALA A 69 -19.66 -14.16 13.50
N PRO A 70 -19.01 -13.94 12.33
CA PRO A 70 -17.63 -14.38 12.12
C PRO A 70 -16.64 -13.75 13.11
N PHE A 71 -16.79 -12.45 13.41
CA PHE A 71 -15.90 -11.78 14.35
C PHE A 71 -16.05 -12.28 15.78
N ARG A 72 -17.27 -12.61 16.21
CA ARG A 72 -17.51 -13.18 17.55
C ARG A 72 -16.83 -14.54 17.69
N ALA A 73 -17.03 -15.41 16.71
CA ALA A 73 -16.37 -16.72 16.67
C ALA A 73 -14.84 -16.56 16.64
N PHE A 74 -14.30 -15.65 15.84
CA PHE A 74 -12.86 -15.37 15.82
C PHE A 74 -12.31 -14.98 17.20
N MET A 75 -13.01 -14.11 17.92
CA MET A 75 -12.59 -13.66 19.25
C MET A 75 -12.65 -14.78 20.29
N GLU A 76 -13.65 -15.65 20.23
CA GLU A 76 -13.76 -16.83 21.09
C GLU A 76 -12.56 -17.78 20.87
N HIS A 77 -12.30 -18.17 19.63
CA HIS A 77 -11.17 -19.06 19.30
C HIS A 77 -9.82 -18.45 19.67
N LEU A 78 -9.64 -17.15 19.44
CA LEU A 78 -8.42 -16.45 19.81
C LEU A 78 -8.23 -16.43 21.34
N ALA A 79 -9.30 -16.20 22.10
CA ALA A 79 -9.26 -16.20 23.56
C ALA A 79 -8.93 -17.59 24.11
N ASP A 80 -9.53 -18.64 23.56
CA ASP A 80 -9.25 -20.03 23.94
C ASP A 80 -7.80 -20.42 23.64
N ARG A 81 -7.31 -20.05 22.45
CA ARG A 81 -5.90 -20.25 22.07
C ARG A 81 -4.94 -19.51 23.00
N MET A 82 -5.26 -18.26 23.36
CA MET A 82 -4.49 -17.47 24.33
C MET A 82 -4.46 -18.13 25.71
N ALA A 83 -5.57 -18.74 26.15
CA ALA A 83 -5.65 -19.45 27.42
C ALA A 83 -4.86 -20.77 27.40
N ALA A 84 -4.87 -21.49 26.29
CA ALA A 84 -4.18 -22.78 26.13
C ALA A 84 -2.66 -22.64 25.95
N GLU A 85 -2.21 -21.73 25.07
CA GLU A 85 -0.80 -21.57 24.71
C GLU A 85 -0.06 -20.54 25.58
N GLY A 86 -0.81 -19.70 26.29
CA GLY A 86 -0.27 -18.59 27.07
C GLY A 86 -0.02 -17.34 26.23
N VAL A 87 -0.49 -16.20 26.76
CA VAL A 87 -0.52 -14.90 26.05
C VAL A 87 0.84 -14.47 25.51
N ARG A 88 1.91 -14.64 26.29
CA ARG A 88 3.24 -14.14 25.91
C ARG A 88 3.82 -14.91 24.72
N GLY A 89 3.77 -16.24 24.77
CA GLY A 89 4.33 -17.09 23.72
C GLY A 89 3.58 -16.91 22.40
N LEU A 90 2.24 -16.91 22.46
CA LEU A 90 1.41 -16.66 21.30
C LEU A 90 1.67 -15.26 20.71
N HIS A 91 1.75 -14.22 21.54
CA HIS A 91 2.05 -12.87 21.06
C HIS A 91 3.42 -12.78 20.36
N GLU A 92 4.46 -13.40 20.93
CA GLU A 92 5.80 -13.45 20.30
C GLU A 92 5.77 -14.21 18.96
N ALA A 93 5.04 -15.33 18.88
CA ALA A 93 4.87 -16.10 17.65
C ALA A 93 4.11 -15.32 16.56
N LEU A 94 3.01 -14.65 16.92
CA LEU A 94 2.23 -13.82 16.00
C LEU A 94 3.05 -12.62 15.48
N LEU A 95 3.84 -11.98 16.34
CA LEU A 95 4.75 -10.91 15.90
C LEU A 95 5.80 -11.43 14.92
N ALA A 96 6.41 -12.58 15.19
CA ALA A 96 7.39 -13.19 14.29
C ALA A 96 6.78 -13.58 12.93
N ARG A 97 5.55 -14.13 12.93
CA ARG A 97 4.82 -14.45 11.70
C ARG A 97 4.48 -13.19 10.91
N MET A 98 3.98 -12.15 11.56
CA MET A 98 3.71 -10.86 10.93
C MET A 98 4.98 -10.23 10.32
N ASP A 99 6.13 -10.32 11.00
CA ASP A 99 7.40 -9.82 10.49
C ASP A 99 7.90 -10.63 9.27
N THR A 100 7.62 -11.94 9.25
CA THR A 100 7.91 -12.80 8.09
C THR A 100 7.08 -12.39 6.87
N ILE A 101 5.75 -12.23 7.04
CA ILE A 101 4.86 -11.80 5.96
C ILE A 101 5.25 -10.39 5.45
N ALA A 102 5.50 -9.45 6.36
CA ALA A 102 5.92 -8.10 5.98
C ALA A 102 7.26 -8.10 5.22
N SER A 103 8.18 -9.01 5.57
CA SER A 103 9.45 -9.17 4.86
C SER A 103 9.25 -9.76 3.47
N ALA A 104 8.34 -10.74 3.32
CA ALA A 104 7.98 -11.33 2.03
C ALA A 104 7.40 -10.27 1.08
N TYR A 105 6.49 -9.41 1.54
CA TYR A 105 5.95 -8.30 0.75
C TYR A 105 7.00 -7.29 0.28
N LEU A 106 8.11 -7.17 1.03
CA LEU A 106 9.20 -6.24 0.74
C LEU A 106 10.42 -6.89 0.07
N GLN A 107 10.36 -8.18 -0.28
CA GLN A 107 11.52 -8.92 -0.78
C GLN A 107 12.16 -8.28 -2.02
N ASN A 108 11.35 -7.69 -2.89
CA ASN A 108 11.80 -7.01 -4.11
C ASN A 108 12.24 -5.54 -3.87
N TRP A 109 12.10 -5.05 -2.63
CA TRP A 109 12.33 -3.66 -2.24
C TRP A 109 13.22 -3.56 -0.99
N PRO A 110 14.48 -4.04 -1.03
CA PRO A 110 15.35 -4.10 0.15
C PRO A 110 15.65 -2.71 0.75
N LYS A 111 15.57 -1.65 -0.06
CA LYS A 111 15.74 -0.25 0.34
C LYS A 111 14.42 0.49 0.56
N ALA A 112 13.31 -0.22 0.76
CA ALA A 112 12.02 0.40 1.05
C ALA A 112 12.12 1.36 2.23
N SER A 113 11.52 2.54 2.08
CA SER A 113 11.51 3.57 3.11
C SER A 113 10.74 3.11 4.36
N GLY A 114 10.99 3.77 5.50
CA GLY A 114 10.23 3.50 6.73
C GLY A 114 8.71 3.66 6.56
N GLN A 115 8.28 4.51 5.63
CA GLN A 115 6.87 4.70 5.26
C GLN A 115 6.29 3.42 4.65
N VAL A 116 6.95 2.87 3.64
CA VAL A 116 6.54 1.64 2.95
C VAL A 116 6.62 0.44 3.89
N ARG A 117 7.64 0.34 4.73
CA ARG A 117 7.75 -0.70 5.77
C ARG A 117 6.59 -0.63 6.77
N SER A 118 6.20 0.57 7.18
CA SER A 118 5.07 0.76 8.09
C SER A 118 3.77 0.28 7.46
N VAL A 119 3.55 0.55 6.17
CA VAL A 119 2.36 0.07 5.45
C VAL A 119 2.40 -1.44 5.26
N ALA A 120 3.53 -2.02 4.82
CA ALA A 120 3.69 -3.46 4.68
C ALA A 120 3.36 -4.22 5.98
N ARG A 121 3.79 -3.69 7.15
CA ARG A 121 3.45 -4.28 8.46
C ARG A 121 1.94 -4.25 8.75
N ARG A 122 1.20 -3.23 8.29
CA ARG A 122 -0.28 -3.18 8.42
C ARG A 122 -0.95 -4.22 7.53
N PHE A 123 -0.50 -4.38 6.29
CA PHE A 123 -1.00 -5.44 5.41
C PHE A 123 -0.68 -6.82 5.97
N ALA A 124 0.53 -7.04 6.48
CA ALA A 124 0.90 -8.30 7.14
C ALA A 124 0.01 -8.65 8.34
N MET A 125 -0.43 -7.64 9.11
CA MET A 125 -1.39 -7.84 10.20
C MET A 125 -2.75 -8.32 9.68
N ILE A 126 -3.22 -7.78 8.54
CA ILE A 126 -4.48 -8.20 7.90
C ILE A 126 -4.36 -9.63 7.38
N ALA A 127 -3.25 -9.96 6.71
CA ALA A 127 -2.94 -11.30 6.23
C ALA A 127 -2.93 -12.32 7.38
N LEU A 128 -2.21 -12.02 8.46
CA LEU A 128 -2.15 -12.87 9.66
C LEU A 128 -3.52 -13.07 10.31
N ALA A 129 -4.35 -12.03 10.36
CA ALA A 129 -5.72 -12.17 10.85
C ALA A 129 -6.55 -13.10 9.94
N GLY A 130 -6.34 -13.04 8.63
CA GLY A 130 -6.93 -13.97 7.68
C GLY A 130 -6.42 -15.40 7.84
N GLU A 131 -5.11 -15.59 8.07
CA GLU A 131 -4.53 -16.91 8.37
C GLU A 131 -5.18 -17.53 9.62
N LEU A 132 -5.30 -16.75 10.70
CA LEU A 132 -5.98 -17.20 11.92
C LEU A 132 -7.45 -17.51 11.67
N ALA A 133 -8.16 -16.69 10.89
CA ALA A 133 -9.56 -16.95 10.57
C ALA A 133 -9.72 -18.25 9.75
N THR A 134 -8.78 -18.54 8.84
CA THR A 134 -8.70 -19.81 8.12
C THR A 134 -8.39 -20.97 9.07
N GLU A 135 -7.44 -20.83 9.98
CA GLU A 135 -7.11 -21.86 10.98
C GLU A 135 -8.28 -22.16 11.93
N PHE A 136 -9.15 -21.19 12.16
CA PHE A 136 -10.38 -21.32 12.95
C PHE A 136 -11.58 -21.78 12.11
N ASP A 137 -11.36 -22.23 10.86
CA ASP A 137 -12.38 -22.71 9.92
C ASP A 137 -13.48 -21.68 9.60
N LEU A 138 -13.18 -20.37 9.64
CA LEU A 138 -14.15 -19.30 9.42
C LEU A 138 -14.24 -18.82 7.96
N THR A 139 -13.20 -19.03 7.16
CA THR A 139 -13.09 -18.49 5.78
C THR A 139 -13.37 -19.54 4.71
N GLY A 140 -13.05 -20.81 4.99
CA GLY A 140 -13.03 -21.87 3.98
C GLY A 140 -11.89 -21.75 2.96
N TRP A 141 -10.91 -20.87 3.20
CA TRP A 141 -9.75 -20.69 2.32
C TRP A 141 -8.63 -21.67 2.59
N ASP A 142 -7.71 -21.82 1.63
CA ASP A 142 -6.43 -22.49 1.89
C ASP A 142 -5.55 -21.62 2.81
N ARG A 143 -4.63 -22.26 3.54
CA ARG A 143 -3.81 -21.61 4.57
C ARG A 143 -2.98 -20.43 4.05
N ASP A 144 -2.53 -20.48 2.81
CA ASP A 144 -1.70 -19.46 2.16
C ASP A 144 -2.51 -18.36 1.45
N THR A 145 -3.80 -18.59 1.21
CA THR A 145 -4.68 -17.66 0.48
C THR A 145 -4.71 -16.25 1.10
N PRO A 146 -4.82 -16.06 2.43
CA PRO A 146 -4.78 -14.72 3.03
C PRO A 146 -3.49 -13.95 2.72
N GLU A 147 -2.33 -14.61 2.81
CA GLU A 147 -1.03 -13.99 2.56
C GLU A 147 -0.93 -13.51 1.11
N VAL A 148 -1.41 -14.34 0.16
CA VAL A 148 -1.41 -14.04 -1.27
C VAL A 148 -2.35 -12.88 -1.60
N LEU A 149 -3.63 -12.96 -1.23
CA LEU A 149 -4.64 -11.96 -1.61
C LEU A 149 -4.32 -10.58 -1.02
N VAL A 150 -3.93 -10.52 0.25
CA VAL A 150 -3.54 -9.26 0.89
C VAL A 150 -2.23 -8.72 0.29
N GLY A 151 -1.34 -9.61 -0.17
CA GLY A 151 -0.13 -9.25 -0.90
C GLY A 151 -0.41 -8.57 -2.23
N LEU A 152 -1.43 -9.01 -2.97
CA LEU A 152 -1.88 -8.35 -4.21
C LEU A 152 -2.34 -6.91 -3.92
N CYS A 153 -3.19 -6.71 -2.92
CA CYS A 153 -3.63 -5.38 -2.51
C CYS A 153 -2.47 -4.47 -2.09
N PHE A 154 -1.46 -5.01 -1.39
CA PHE A 154 -0.25 -4.25 -1.06
C PHE A 154 0.54 -3.86 -2.31
N ALA A 155 0.68 -4.79 -3.27
CA ALA A 155 1.37 -4.53 -4.52
C ALA A 155 0.67 -3.45 -5.35
N ASP A 156 -0.67 -3.46 -5.40
CA ASP A 156 -1.45 -2.43 -6.09
C ASP A 156 -1.36 -1.06 -5.42
N TRP A 157 -1.41 -1.02 -4.08
CA TRP A 157 -1.14 0.21 -3.34
C TRP A 157 0.26 0.75 -3.65
N LEU A 158 1.30 -0.11 -3.63
CA LEU A 158 2.68 0.32 -3.88
C LEU A 158 2.86 0.80 -5.33
N ARG A 159 2.20 0.15 -6.29
CA ARG A 159 2.17 0.56 -7.70
C ARG A 159 1.50 1.92 -7.86
N LEU A 160 0.34 2.15 -7.23
CA LEU A 160 -0.34 3.45 -7.23
C LEU A 160 0.52 4.54 -6.57
N ARG A 161 1.21 4.20 -5.48
CA ARG A 161 2.17 5.10 -4.82
C ARG A 161 3.35 5.47 -5.72
N GLY A 162 3.73 4.60 -6.65
CA GLY A 162 4.74 4.85 -7.69
C GLY A 162 6.21 4.78 -7.23
N THR A 163 6.48 4.57 -5.94
CA THR A 163 7.84 4.49 -5.40
C THR A 163 7.88 3.64 -4.13
N ALA A 164 8.99 2.92 -3.92
CA ALA A 164 9.31 2.28 -2.63
C ALA A 164 10.11 3.22 -1.70
N GLY A 165 10.55 4.38 -2.20
CA GLY A 165 11.31 5.40 -1.49
C GLY A 165 10.47 6.34 -0.63
N ARG A 166 11.08 7.41 -0.12
CA ARG A 166 10.36 8.48 0.60
C ARG A 166 9.59 9.33 -0.41
N ARG A 167 8.32 9.62 -0.14
CA ARG A 167 7.50 10.39 -1.11
C ARG A 167 7.98 11.84 -1.22
N GLU A 168 8.52 12.41 -0.14
CA GLU A 168 9.05 13.77 -0.13
C GLU A 168 10.22 13.93 -1.11
N ASP A 169 11.11 12.94 -1.20
CA ASP A 169 12.25 12.97 -2.13
C ASP A 169 11.76 12.96 -3.58
N GLU A 170 10.81 12.10 -3.90
CA GLU A 170 10.22 11.99 -5.24
C GLU A 170 9.44 13.25 -5.62
N GLN A 171 8.68 13.83 -4.68
CA GLN A 171 7.98 15.09 -4.89
C GLN A 171 8.95 16.24 -5.14
N ALA A 172 10.06 16.31 -4.39
CA ALA A 172 11.08 17.34 -4.60
C ALA A 172 11.73 17.21 -5.98
N ILE A 173 12.06 15.98 -6.41
CA ILE A 173 12.59 15.71 -7.74
C ILE A 173 11.57 16.10 -8.82
N GLN A 174 10.30 15.74 -8.64
CA GLN A 174 9.25 16.08 -9.62
C GLN A 174 9.03 17.60 -9.71
N GLN A 175 9.00 18.31 -8.58
CA GLN A 175 8.90 19.76 -8.56
C GLN A 175 10.08 20.43 -9.28
N LEU A 176 11.30 19.89 -9.12
CA LEU A 176 12.47 20.39 -9.83
C LEU A 176 12.35 20.15 -11.34
N ARG A 177 11.92 18.95 -11.77
CA ARG A 177 11.67 18.67 -13.20
C ARG A 177 10.62 19.63 -13.77
N ASP A 178 9.48 19.78 -13.10
CA ASP A 178 8.40 20.67 -13.53
C ASP A 178 8.87 22.12 -13.63
N PHE A 179 9.68 22.57 -12.66
CA PHE A 179 10.25 23.91 -12.67
C PHE A 179 11.18 24.11 -13.87
N ILE A 180 12.08 23.17 -14.12
CA ILE A 180 13.00 23.23 -15.27
C ILE A 180 12.20 23.23 -16.57
N SER A 181 11.28 22.28 -16.77
CA SER A 181 10.48 22.19 -17.99
C SER A 181 9.64 23.45 -18.26
N ARG A 182 9.10 24.09 -17.22
CA ARG A 182 8.29 25.32 -17.36
C ARG A 182 9.14 26.58 -17.63
N ASN A 183 10.41 26.58 -17.22
CA ASN A 183 11.26 27.77 -17.28
C ASN A 183 12.47 27.61 -18.21
N ALA A 184 12.60 26.48 -18.91
CA ALA A 184 13.79 26.06 -19.66
C ALA A 184 14.37 27.19 -20.53
N SER A 185 13.61 27.74 -21.48
CA SER A 185 14.12 28.77 -22.40
C SER A 185 14.16 30.19 -21.82
N ALA A 186 13.56 30.44 -20.66
CA ALA A 186 13.45 31.77 -20.07
C ALA A 186 14.45 32.02 -18.94
N ARG A 187 14.99 30.96 -18.34
CA ARG A 187 15.84 31.05 -17.14
C ARG A 187 17.08 30.15 -17.19
N PHE A 188 17.18 29.26 -18.17
CA PHE A 188 18.31 28.37 -18.33
C PHE A 188 18.90 28.56 -19.73
N GLU A 189 20.22 28.64 -19.81
CA GLU A 189 20.97 28.63 -21.06
C GLU A 189 21.72 27.32 -21.18
N ASP A 190 21.88 26.84 -22.41
CA ASP A 190 22.68 25.66 -22.67
C ASP A 190 24.13 25.93 -22.27
N TRP A 191 24.69 25.00 -21.49
CA TRP A 191 26.09 25.09 -21.12
C TRP A 191 26.96 24.88 -22.35
N VAL A 192 27.59 25.95 -22.82
CA VAL A 192 28.60 25.89 -23.88
C VAL A 192 29.95 25.69 -23.21
N ASP A 193 30.63 24.59 -23.51
CA ASP A 193 32.00 24.39 -23.06
C ASP A 193 32.87 25.54 -23.58
N LYS A 194 33.67 26.13 -22.67
CA LYS A 194 34.59 27.20 -23.03
C LYS A 194 35.47 26.76 -24.19
N SER A 195 35.58 27.61 -25.20
CA SER A 195 36.56 27.41 -26.26
C SER A 195 37.97 27.47 -25.66
N ALA A 196 38.94 26.80 -26.28
CA ALA A 196 40.33 26.76 -25.81
C ALA A 196 40.98 28.15 -25.66
N GLU A 197 40.39 29.18 -26.28
CA GLU A 197 40.82 30.58 -26.22
C GLU A 197 40.33 31.32 -24.95
N GLU A 198 39.35 30.77 -24.22
CA GLU A 198 38.73 31.38 -23.03
C GLU A 198 39.20 30.77 -21.71
N GLN A 199 40.15 29.84 -21.77
CA GLN A 199 40.83 29.33 -20.59
C GLN A 199 41.90 30.35 -20.14
N PRO A 200 41.95 30.75 -18.86
CA PRO A 200 42.98 31.65 -18.39
C PRO A 200 44.35 31.01 -18.68
N GLN A 201 45.17 31.69 -19.49
CA GLN A 201 46.55 31.30 -19.70
C GLN A 201 47.20 31.21 -18.32
N SER A 202 47.56 29.99 -17.91
CA SER A 202 48.40 29.78 -16.75
C SER A 202 49.72 30.51 -17.03
N GLY A 203 49.93 31.65 -16.37
CA GLY A 203 51.18 32.36 -16.42
C GLY A 203 52.28 31.47 -15.87
N GLU A 204 53.15 31.00 -16.75
CA GLU A 204 54.50 30.57 -16.38
C GLU A 204 55.32 31.84 -16.16
N ASP A 205 55.35 32.33 -14.92
CA ASP A 205 56.44 33.21 -14.46
C ASP A 205 57.52 32.31 -13.86
N GLY A 206 58.72 32.41 -14.44
CA GLY A 206 59.91 31.63 -14.10
C GLY A 206 60.73 32.13 -12.92
#